data_AF-A0AAD5R4G2-F1
#
_entry.id   AF-A0AAD5R4G2-F1
#
_cell.length_a   1.000
_cell.length_b   1.000
_cell.length_c   1.000
_cell.angle_alpha   90.00
_cell.angle_beta   90.00
_cell.angle_gamma   90.00
#
_symmetry.space_group_name_H-M   'P 1'
#
loop_
_entity.id
_entity.type
_entity.pdbx_description
1 polymer ?
#
loop_
_entity_poly.entity_id
_entity_poly.type
_entity_poly.pdbx_seq_one_letter_code
_entity_poly.pdbx_strand_id
1 'polypeptide(L)'
;MNGVRTLISLWKWTEAEQMVHLRQRLKGIIFDSAPARTSAGPDSYAVVSSTPPIEGLQWIRTETRRKYIMTAFNIRKAMANSLSAIYPPIRSHLSMYYYLRECMDLPNLQLYLYSREDKQIDCKYVKQFLEHQRELGHDVEEVLFGNSEHVQHFRLHPLQYRSACVDFLQKLEKSSS
;
A
#
# COMPACT_ATOMS: atom_id res chain seq x y z
N MET A 1 4.62 3.02 1.72
CA MET A 1 3.86 2.00 2.48
C MET A 1 4.72 0.77 2.67
N ASN A 2 5.17 0.50 3.88
CA ASN A 2 6.17 -0.54 4.12
C ASN A 2 5.63 -1.95 3.87
N GLY A 3 4.39 -2.25 4.30
CA GLY A 3 3.77 -3.56 4.08
C GLY A 3 3.63 -3.93 2.60
N VAL A 4 3.10 -3.02 1.78
CA VAL A 4 2.99 -3.21 0.32
C VAL A 4 4.36 -3.44 -0.32
N ARG A 5 5.40 -2.70 0.11
CA ARG A 5 6.76 -2.91 -0.40
C ARG A 5 7.28 -4.31 -0.08
N THR A 6 7.07 -4.79 1.15
CA THR A 6 7.45 -6.16 1.55
C THR A 6 6.74 -7.21 0.71
N LEU A 7 5.43 -7.03 0.44
CA LEU A 7 4.66 -7.91 -0.41
C LEU A 7 5.22 -7.97 -1.84
N ILE A 8 5.52 -6.80 -2.44
CA ILE A 8 6.15 -6.73 -3.77
C ILE A 8 7.50 -7.43 -3.77
N SER A 9 8.33 -7.19 -2.76
CA SER A 9 9.63 -7.84 -2.63
C SER A 9 9.52 -9.36 -2.55
N LEU A 10 8.53 -9.88 -1.82
CA LEU A 10 8.24 -11.31 -1.75
C LEU A 10 7.85 -11.87 -3.13
N TRP A 11 7.00 -11.16 -3.88
CA TRP A 11 6.65 -11.57 -5.25
C TRP A 11 7.89 -11.59 -6.15
N LYS A 12 8.64 -10.50 -6.23
CA LYS A 12 9.85 -10.44 -7.06
C LYS A 12 10.87 -11.52 -6.69
N TRP A 13 11.06 -11.77 -5.40
CA TRP A 13 11.97 -12.80 -4.92
C TRP A 13 11.50 -14.22 -5.32
N THR A 14 10.23 -14.55 -5.12
CA THR A 14 9.68 -15.85 -5.54
C THR A 14 9.73 -16.06 -7.06
N GLU A 15 9.66 -14.99 -7.85
CA GLU A 15 9.87 -15.03 -9.30
C GLU A 15 11.34 -15.32 -9.64
N ALA A 16 12.27 -14.61 -9.02
CA ALA A 16 13.70 -14.73 -9.26
C ALA A 16 14.24 -16.12 -8.88
N GLU A 17 13.79 -16.67 -7.74
CA GLU A 17 14.19 -17.99 -7.26
C GLU A 17 13.36 -19.14 -7.85
N GLN A 18 12.45 -18.86 -8.79
CA GLN A 18 11.52 -19.86 -9.37
C GLN A 18 10.63 -20.58 -8.32
N MET A 19 10.39 -19.94 -7.17
CA MET A 19 9.57 -20.44 -6.06
C MET A 19 8.12 -19.93 -6.11
N VAL A 20 7.55 -19.78 -7.32
CA VAL A 20 6.21 -19.21 -7.54
C VAL A 20 5.12 -20.00 -6.82
N HIS A 21 5.30 -21.32 -6.66
CA HIS A 21 4.38 -22.19 -5.93
C HIS A 21 4.14 -21.76 -4.47
N LEU A 22 5.09 -21.05 -3.84
CA LEU A 22 4.92 -20.54 -2.48
C LEU A 22 3.78 -19.51 -2.39
N ARG A 23 3.50 -18.77 -3.47
CA ARG A 23 2.40 -17.79 -3.53
C ARG A 23 1.04 -18.47 -3.42
N GLN A 24 0.89 -19.68 -3.96
CA GLN A 24 -0.36 -20.46 -3.92
C GLN A 24 -0.72 -20.93 -2.50
N ARG A 25 0.23 -20.85 -1.56
CA ARG A 25 0.00 -21.12 -0.13
C ARG A 25 -0.67 -19.96 0.58
N LEU A 26 -0.65 -18.75 0.01
CA LEU A 26 -1.36 -17.59 0.55
C LEU A 26 -2.85 -17.72 0.20
N LYS A 27 -3.67 -18.02 1.20
CA LYS A 27 -5.12 -18.25 1.03
C LYS A 27 -5.95 -16.98 1.12
N GLY A 28 -5.41 -15.93 1.72
CA GLY A 28 -6.05 -14.64 1.81
C GLY A 28 -5.07 -13.53 2.19
N ILE A 29 -5.50 -12.28 2.02
CA ILE A 29 -4.71 -11.10 2.36
C ILE A 29 -5.58 -10.02 3.01
N ILE A 30 -5.03 -9.35 4.03
CA ILE A 30 -5.66 -8.20 4.68
C ILE A 30 -4.79 -6.98 4.42
N PHE A 31 -5.39 -5.93 3.87
CA PHE A 31 -4.76 -4.63 3.69
C PHE A 31 -5.30 -3.63 4.71
N ASP A 32 -4.43 -3.15 5.60
CA ASP A 32 -4.72 -2.02 6.48
C ASP A 32 -4.18 -0.73 5.86
N SER A 33 -5.09 0.19 5.56
CA SER A 33 -4.80 1.52 5.00
C SER A 33 -3.99 1.43 3.70
N ALA A 34 -4.34 0.46 2.85
CA ALA A 34 -3.63 0.07 1.63
C ALA A 34 -4.51 -0.65 0.61
N PRO A 35 -4.05 -0.80 -0.65
CA PRO A 35 -2.95 -0.10 -1.31
C PRO A 35 -3.35 1.30 -1.78
N ALA A 36 -2.41 2.24 -1.75
CA ALA A 36 -2.64 3.60 -2.23
C ALA A 36 -1.36 4.21 -2.83
N ARG A 37 -1.53 5.30 -3.58
CA ARG A 37 -0.39 6.11 -4.01
C ARG A 37 0.06 6.98 -2.85
N THR A 38 1.33 6.86 -2.48
CA THR A 38 1.88 7.69 -1.40
C THR A 38 2.00 9.14 -1.86
N SER A 39 1.78 10.08 -0.94
CA SER A 39 2.04 11.50 -1.15
C SER A 39 3.47 11.85 -0.71
N ALA A 40 4.09 12.86 -1.34
CA ALA A 40 5.49 13.22 -1.04
C ALA A 40 5.69 13.79 0.37
N GLY A 41 4.65 14.37 0.97
CA GLY A 41 4.69 14.98 2.30
C GLY A 41 5.03 13.97 3.40
N PRO A 42 4.16 12.97 3.67
CA PRO A 42 4.41 11.91 4.64
C PRO A 42 5.70 11.13 4.33
N ASP A 43 5.97 10.82 3.05
CA ASP A 43 7.21 10.15 2.64
C ASP A 43 8.46 10.97 3.06
N SER A 44 8.45 12.29 2.82
CA SER A 44 9.56 13.17 3.20
C SER A 44 9.74 13.28 4.71
N TYR A 45 8.64 13.31 5.46
CA TYR A 45 8.68 13.33 6.93
C TYR A 45 9.30 12.04 7.47
N ALA A 46 8.85 10.89 6.95
CA ALA A 46 9.36 9.58 7.36
C ALA A 46 10.86 9.41 7.07
N VAL A 47 11.33 9.87 5.91
CA VAL A 47 12.77 9.84 5.58
C VAL A 47 13.55 10.72 6.54
N VAL A 48 13.13 11.97 6.75
CA VAL A 48 13.85 12.92 7.60
C VAL A 48 13.88 12.48 9.06
N SER A 49 12.81 11.89 9.57
CA SER A 49 12.74 11.41 10.96
C SER A 49 13.54 10.12 11.19
N SER A 50 13.69 9.27 10.17
CA SER A 50 14.39 7.98 10.28
C SER A 50 15.87 8.03 9.90
N THR A 51 16.36 9.15 9.37
CA THR A 51 17.75 9.28 8.93
C THR A 51 18.46 10.42 9.65
N PRO A 52 19.71 10.21 10.10
CA PRO A 52 20.45 11.24 10.81
C PRO A 52 20.70 12.47 9.92
N PRO A 53 21.06 13.63 10.51
CA PRO A 53 21.55 14.77 9.77
C PRO A 53 22.70 14.38 8.85
N ILE A 54 22.77 14.98 7.67
CA ILE A 54 23.81 14.68 6.69
C ILE A 54 25.15 15.16 7.25
N GLU A 55 26.16 14.27 7.27
CA GLU A 55 27.53 14.62 7.66
C GLU A 55 28.04 15.78 6.78
N GLY A 56 28.60 16.82 7.41
CA GLY A 56 29.03 18.06 6.74
C GLY A 56 27.92 19.11 6.52
N LEU A 57 26.64 18.76 6.69
CA LEU A 57 25.51 19.71 6.60
C LEU A 57 24.60 19.69 7.84
N GLN A 58 25.15 19.38 9.01
CA GLN A 58 24.43 19.35 10.28
C GLN A 58 23.77 20.70 10.65
N TRP A 59 24.25 21.81 10.09
CA TRP A 59 23.69 23.15 10.27
C TRP A 59 22.36 23.36 9.53
N ILE A 60 22.00 22.48 8.59
CA ILE A 60 20.71 22.57 7.90
C ILE A 60 19.59 22.15 8.85
N ARG A 61 18.65 23.07 9.07
CA ARG A 61 17.43 22.79 9.84
C ARG A 61 16.63 21.64 9.24
N THR A 62 16.07 20.80 10.09
CA THR A 62 15.23 19.63 9.75
C THR A 62 14.09 19.99 8.79
N GLU A 63 13.47 21.16 8.97
CA GLU A 63 12.40 21.63 8.09
C GLU A 63 12.87 21.93 6.66
N THR A 64 14.02 22.57 6.52
CA THR A 64 14.60 22.87 5.21
C THR A 64 14.99 21.58 4.50
N ARG A 65 15.60 20.64 5.23
CA ARG A 65 15.90 19.28 4.74
C ARG A 65 14.63 18.56 4.27
N ARG A 66 13.55 18.62 5.04
CA ARG A 66 12.24 18.07 4.66
C ARG A 66 11.71 18.70 3.37
N LYS A 67 11.78 20.03 3.23
CA LYS A 67 11.35 20.73 2.01
C LYS A 67 12.14 20.27 0.79
N TYR A 68 13.47 20.15 0.89
CA TYR A 68 14.30 19.65 -0.22
C TYR A 68 13.94 18.21 -0.62
N ILE A 69 13.82 17.29 0.35
CA ILE A 69 13.44 15.90 0.08
C ILE A 69 12.03 15.84 -0.52
N MET A 70 11.09 16.62 0.00
CA MET A 70 9.73 16.71 -0.54
C MET A 70 9.74 17.19 -1.99
N THR A 71 10.52 18.23 -2.31
CA THR A 71 10.68 18.75 -3.67
C THR A 71 11.28 17.69 -4.59
N ALA A 72 12.35 17.01 -4.18
CA ALA A 72 12.95 15.92 -4.95
C ALA A 72 11.95 14.78 -5.22
N PHE A 73 11.15 14.39 -4.22
CA PHE A 73 10.10 13.38 -4.37
C PHE A 73 8.98 13.82 -5.30
N ASN A 74 8.58 15.09 -5.25
CA ASN A 74 7.60 15.64 -6.18
C ASN A 74 8.12 15.64 -7.61
N ILE A 75 9.37 16.06 -7.84
CA ILE A 75 10.00 16.02 -9.17
C ILE A 75 10.03 14.58 -9.69
N ARG A 76 10.50 13.63 -8.88
CA ARG A 76 10.53 12.20 -9.24
C ARG A 76 9.15 11.66 -9.60
N LYS A 77 8.12 11.97 -8.80
CA LYS A 77 6.74 11.54 -9.05
C LYS A 77 6.16 12.19 -10.31
N ALA A 78 6.45 13.47 -10.55
CA ALA A 78 6.02 14.17 -11.76
C ALA A 78 6.63 13.52 -13.00
N MET A 79 7.95 13.31 -13.02
CA MET A 79 8.64 12.62 -14.11
C MET A 79 8.08 11.21 -14.34
N ALA A 80 7.90 10.43 -13.28
CA ALA A 80 7.34 9.09 -13.37
C ALA A 80 5.92 9.08 -13.97
N ASN A 81 5.07 10.03 -13.56
CA ASN A 81 3.71 10.15 -14.10
C ASN A 81 3.73 10.58 -15.57
N SER A 82 4.57 11.54 -15.96
CA SER A 82 4.73 11.98 -17.34
C SER A 82 5.21 10.83 -18.24
N LEU A 83 6.22 10.08 -17.82
CA LEU A 83 6.71 8.91 -18.56
C LEU A 83 5.63 7.83 -18.67
N SER A 84 4.88 7.58 -17.59
CA SER A 84 3.78 6.62 -17.59
C SER A 84 2.62 7.04 -18.50
N ALA A 85 2.39 8.35 -18.68
CA ALA A 85 1.36 8.86 -19.59
C ALA A 85 1.75 8.68 -21.06
N ILE A 86 3.05 8.82 -21.38
CA ILE A 86 3.58 8.63 -22.73
C ILE A 86 3.66 7.14 -23.09
N TYR A 87 4.08 6.29 -22.14
CA TYR A 87 4.22 4.86 -22.34
C TYR A 87 3.56 4.08 -21.20
N PRO A 88 2.25 3.79 -21.30
CA PRO A 88 1.49 3.12 -20.25
C PRO A 88 2.10 1.82 -19.71
N PRO A 89 2.77 0.94 -20.50
CA PRO A 89 3.34 -0.30 -19.98
C PRO A 89 4.40 -0.11 -18.88
N ILE A 90 5.11 1.02 -18.82
CA ILE A 90 6.14 1.24 -17.79
C ILE A 90 5.58 1.64 -16.42
N ARG A 91 4.28 1.96 -16.34
CA ARG A 91 3.66 2.49 -15.11
C ARG A 91 3.78 1.55 -13.91
N SER A 92 3.72 0.24 -14.15
CA SER A 92 3.87 -0.79 -13.14
C SER A 92 5.30 -0.80 -12.56
N HIS A 93 6.31 -0.51 -13.36
CA HIS A 93 7.70 -0.43 -12.88
C HIS A 93 7.98 0.85 -12.08
N LEU A 94 7.23 1.92 -12.32
CA LEU A 94 7.45 3.23 -11.69
C LEU A 94 6.61 3.45 -10.42
N SER A 95 5.58 2.63 -10.20
CA SER A 95 4.63 2.78 -9.08
C SER A 95 4.26 1.44 -8.48
N MET A 96 4.49 1.31 -7.16
CA MET A 96 4.08 0.13 -6.39
C MET A 96 2.58 -0.17 -6.51
N TYR A 97 1.74 0.87 -6.57
CA TYR A 97 0.29 0.70 -6.73
C TYR A 97 -0.07 0.01 -8.05
N TYR A 98 0.52 0.47 -9.16
CA TYR A 98 0.25 -0.13 -10.47
C TYR A 98 0.91 -1.50 -10.61
N TYR A 99 2.08 -1.71 -9.98
CA TYR A 99 2.69 -3.05 -9.91
C TYR A 99 1.77 -4.07 -9.22
N LEU A 100 1.22 -3.73 -8.05
CA LEU A 100 0.26 -4.59 -7.35
C LEU A 100 -0.96 -4.88 -8.22
N ARG A 101 -1.44 -3.86 -8.93
CA ARG A 101 -2.69 -3.96 -9.69
C ARG A 101 -2.54 -4.80 -10.96
N GLU A 102 -1.38 -4.73 -11.62
CA GLU A 102 -1.22 -5.21 -13.00
C GLU A 102 -0.27 -6.39 -13.15
N CYS A 103 0.64 -6.58 -12.18
CA CYS A 103 1.69 -7.59 -12.28
C CYS A 103 1.56 -8.68 -11.21
N MET A 104 0.78 -8.46 -10.16
CA MET A 104 0.65 -9.41 -9.05
C MET A 104 -0.67 -10.16 -9.12
N ASP A 105 -0.58 -11.48 -9.13
CA ASP A 105 -1.71 -12.37 -8.84
C ASP A 105 -1.87 -12.49 -7.32
N LEU A 106 -2.93 -11.90 -6.78
CA LEU A 106 -3.20 -11.85 -5.34
C LEU A 106 -4.12 -13.01 -4.91
N PRO A 107 -4.11 -13.39 -3.61
CA PRO A 107 -5.04 -14.40 -3.10
C PRO A 107 -6.50 -14.04 -3.36
N ASN A 108 -7.35 -15.06 -3.53
CA ASN A 108 -8.76 -14.88 -3.85
C ASN A 108 -9.53 -14.11 -2.77
N LEU A 109 -9.31 -14.45 -1.50
CA LEU A 109 -9.97 -13.78 -0.37
C LEU A 109 -9.17 -12.54 0.03
N GLN A 110 -9.81 -11.37 -0.01
CA GLN A 110 -9.15 -10.09 0.29
C GLN A 110 -10.02 -9.25 1.22
N LEU A 111 -9.40 -8.68 2.26
CA LEU A 111 -10.06 -7.75 3.18
C LEU A 111 -9.34 -6.40 3.18
N TYR A 112 -10.09 -5.32 2.93
CA TYR A 112 -9.57 -3.96 2.91
C TYR A 112 -10.13 -3.15 4.08
N LEU A 113 -9.24 -2.65 4.93
CA LEU A 113 -9.54 -1.86 6.13
C LEU A 113 -9.04 -0.44 5.90
N TYR A 114 -9.94 0.54 5.78
CA TYR A 114 -9.54 1.92 5.47
C TYR A 114 -10.57 2.96 5.95
N SER A 115 -10.19 4.24 5.95
CA SER A 115 -11.08 5.35 6.34
C SER A 115 -11.01 6.49 5.31
N ARG A 116 -12.04 7.35 5.28
CA ARG A 116 -12.02 8.60 4.49
C ARG A 116 -11.16 9.69 5.13
N GLU A 117 -10.99 9.63 6.45
CA GLU A 117 -10.23 10.63 7.22
C GLU A 117 -8.73 10.33 7.29
N ASP A 118 -8.28 9.29 6.59
CA ASP A 118 -6.87 8.97 6.46
C ASP A 118 -6.16 9.99 5.57
N LYS A 119 -5.40 10.90 6.19
CA LYS A 119 -4.63 11.94 5.46
C LYS A 119 -3.36 11.42 4.79
N GLN A 120 -2.93 10.19 5.10
CA GLN A 120 -1.72 9.61 4.52
C GLN A 120 -2.00 8.91 3.19
N ILE A 121 -3.17 8.31 3.05
CA ILE A 121 -3.60 7.63 1.83
C ILE A 121 -4.94 8.17 1.31
N ASP A 122 -5.03 8.43 0.01
CA ASP A 122 -6.31 8.79 -0.59
C ASP A 122 -7.18 7.54 -0.75
N CYS A 123 -8.29 7.49 -0.01
CA CYS A 123 -9.24 6.38 0.02
C CYS A 123 -9.79 6.03 -1.37
N LYS A 124 -9.78 6.98 -2.32
CA LYS A 124 -10.19 6.74 -3.70
C LYS A 124 -9.33 5.65 -4.36
N TYR A 125 -8.02 5.61 -4.07
CA TYR A 125 -7.14 4.58 -4.64
C TYR A 125 -7.42 3.20 -4.07
N VAL A 126 -7.70 3.10 -2.76
CA VAL A 126 -8.09 1.82 -2.15
C VAL A 126 -9.38 1.32 -2.79
N LYS A 127 -10.37 2.20 -2.93
CA LYS A 127 -11.64 1.87 -3.58
C LYS A 127 -11.46 1.47 -5.05
N GLN A 128 -10.64 2.19 -5.81
CA GLN A 128 -10.35 1.80 -7.20
C GLN A 128 -9.64 0.46 -7.30
N PHE A 129 -8.79 0.13 -6.33
CA PHE A 129 -8.08 -1.14 -6.31
C PHE A 129 -9.02 -2.30 -6.00
N LEU A 130 -9.85 -2.17 -4.96
CA LEU A 130 -10.77 -3.24 -4.55
C LEU A 130 -11.83 -3.53 -5.62
N GLU A 131 -12.36 -2.50 -6.31
CA GLU A 131 -13.29 -2.71 -7.43
C GLU A 131 -12.60 -3.44 -8.58
N HIS A 132 -11.35 -3.09 -8.90
CA HIS A 132 -10.59 -3.81 -9.90
C HIS A 132 -10.35 -5.28 -9.53
N GLN A 133 -10.09 -5.58 -8.26
CA GLN A 133 -9.96 -6.96 -7.80
C GLN A 133 -11.29 -7.74 -7.88
N ARG A 134 -12.43 -7.08 -7.60
CA ARG A 134 -13.77 -7.64 -7.82
C ARG A 134 -14.02 -7.95 -9.30
N GLU A 135 -13.63 -7.06 -10.21
CA GLU A 135 -13.73 -7.27 -11.67
C GLU A 135 -12.90 -8.47 -12.15
N LEU A 136 -11.76 -8.74 -11.50
CA LEU A 136 -10.94 -9.93 -11.76
C LEU A 136 -11.55 -11.23 -11.18
N GLY A 137 -12.68 -11.14 -10.48
CA GLY A 137 -13.38 -12.28 -9.90
C GLY A 137 -12.92 -12.66 -8.50
N HIS A 138 -12.10 -11.83 -7.84
CA HIS A 138 -11.72 -12.06 -6.45
C HIS A 138 -12.86 -11.78 -5.47
N ASP A 139 -12.84 -12.47 -4.34
CA ASP A 139 -13.80 -12.30 -3.27
C ASP A 139 -13.27 -11.25 -2.26
N VAL A 140 -13.80 -10.04 -2.41
CA VAL A 140 -13.26 -8.82 -1.80
C VAL A 140 -14.23 -8.21 -0.81
N GLU A 141 -13.84 -8.21 0.46
CA GLU A 141 -14.52 -7.56 1.57
C GLU A 141 -13.89 -6.21 1.89
N GLU A 142 -14.71 -5.25 2.31
CA GLU A 142 -14.24 -3.93 2.71
C GLU A 142 -14.87 -3.46 4.01
N VAL A 143 -14.09 -2.76 4.83
CA VAL A 143 -14.55 -2.04 6.01
C VAL A 143 -14.08 -0.60 5.89
N LEU A 144 -15.07 0.28 5.68
CA LEU A 144 -14.86 1.72 5.68
C LEU A 144 -15.14 2.29 7.08
N PHE A 145 -14.09 2.67 7.78
CA PHE A 145 -14.20 3.35 9.07
C PHE A 145 -14.52 4.83 8.88
N GLY A 146 -15.33 5.38 9.78
CA GLY A 146 -15.75 6.78 9.76
C GLY A 146 -14.60 7.74 10.08
N ASN A 147 -14.34 7.95 11.38
CA ASN A 147 -13.38 8.94 11.87
C ASN A 147 -12.11 8.27 12.37
N SER A 148 -11.29 7.73 11.47
CA SER A 148 -10.05 7.09 11.87
C SER A 148 -8.87 7.52 11.02
N GLU A 149 -7.82 7.99 11.70
CA GLU A 149 -6.55 8.34 11.05
C GLU A 149 -5.78 7.08 10.63
N HIS A 150 -4.75 7.26 9.80
CA HIS A 150 -3.89 6.20 9.29
C HIS A 150 -3.43 5.24 10.40
N VAL A 151 -3.75 3.95 10.26
CA VAL A 151 -3.33 2.88 11.18
C VAL A 151 -3.91 3.04 12.62
N GLN A 152 -4.91 3.90 12.82
CA GLN A 152 -5.62 4.03 14.10
C GLN A 152 -6.95 3.26 14.15
N HIS A 153 -7.32 2.56 13.07
CA HIS A 153 -8.64 1.91 12.93
C HIS A 153 -8.93 0.92 14.06
N PHE A 154 -7.95 0.09 14.43
CA PHE A 154 -8.10 -0.86 15.53
C PHE A 154 -8.29 -0.15 16.88
N ARG A 155 -7.63 0.98 17.12
CA ARG A 155 -7.71 1.70 18.39
C ARG A 155 -9.06 2.41 18.56
N LEU A 156 -9.58 2.99 17.48
CA LEU A 156 -10.84 3.74 17.51
C LEU A 156 -12.08 2.85 17.33
N HIS A 157 -11.94 1.75 16.58
CA HIS A 157 -13.02 0.82 16.27
C HIS A 157 -12.63 -0.64 16.55
N PRO A 158 -12.18 -1.01 17.77
CA PRO A 158 -11.61 -2.32 18.06
C PRO A 158 -12.57 -3.48 17.81
N LEU A 159 -13.86 -3.31 18.16
CA LEU A 159 -14.88 -4.35 17.97
C LEU A 159 -15.15 -4.62 16.48
N GLN A 160 -15.34 -3.55 15.70
CA GLN A 160 -15.59 -3.66 14.27
C GLN A 160 -14.40 -4.23 13.52
N TYR A 161 -13.19 -3.73 13.82
CA TYR A 161 -11.95 -4.24 13.23
C TYR A 161 -11.76 -5.73 13.55
N ARG A 162 -11.93 -6.12 14.82
CA ARG A 162 -11.77 -7.52 15.26
C ARG A 162 -12.81 -8.43 14.62
N SER A 163 -14.08 -8.03 14.57
CA SER A 163 -15.14 -8.81 13.93
C SER A 163 -14.77 -9.07 12.48
N ALA A 164 -14.43 -8.03 11.72
CA ALA A 164 -14.06 -8.17 10.31
C ALA A 164 -12.89 -9.13 10.10
N CYS A 165 -11.84 -9.06 10.94
CA CYS A 165 -10.74 -10.01 10.85
C CYS A 165 -11.15 -11.44 11.21
N VAL A 166 -11.98 -11.64 12.23
CA VAL A 166 -12.45 -12.97 12.64
C VAL A 166 -13.35 -13.58 11.57
N ASP A 167 -14.30 -12.80 11.05
CA ASP A 167 -15.24 -13.22 10.01
C ASP A 167 -14.48 -13.62 8.73
N PHE A 168 -13.48 -12.82 8.34
CA PHE A 168 -12.57 -13.13 7.24
C PHE A 168 -11.80 -14.44 7.45
N LEU A 169 -11.25 -14.66 8.64
CA LEU A 169 -10.53 -15.91 8.96
C LEU A 169 -11.45 -17.13 8.93
N GLN A 170 -12.66 -17.02 9.49
CA GLN A 170 -13.65 -18.10 9.46
C GLN A 170 -14.07 -18.44 8.02
N LYS A 171 -14.21 -17.43 7.17
CA LYS A 171 -14.49 -17.62 5.74
C LYS A 171 -13.34 -18.36 5.04
N LEU A 172 -12.10 -17.99 5.36
CA LEU A 172 -10.89 -18.63 4.82
C LEU A 172 -10.75 -20.10 5.24
N GLU A 173 -11.10 -20.43 6.48
CA GLU A 173 -11.13 -21.82 6.95
C GLU A 173 -12.18 -22.65 6.21
N LYS A 174 -13.39 -22.09 6.02
CA LYS A 174 -14.48 -22.75 5.28
C LYS A 174 -14.16 -22.95 3.80
N SER A 175 -13.46 -22.02 3.16
CA SER A 175 -13.06 -22.15 1.76
C SER A 175 -11.89 -23.12 1.53
N SER A 176 -11.19 -23.50 2.60
CA SER A 176 -10.03 -24.40 2.55
C SER A 176 -10.37 -25.85 2.93
N SER A 177 -11.61 -26.09 3.37
CA SER A 177 -12.16 -27.41 3.71
C SER A 177 -12.88 -28.01 2.50
#